data_AF-A0A382DDE7-F1
#
_entry.id   AF-A0A382DDE7-F1
#
_cell.length_a   1.000
_cell.length_b   1.000
_cell.length_c   1.000
_cell.angle_alpha   90.00
_cell.angle_beta   90.00
_cell.angle_gamma   90.00
#
_symmetry.space_group_name_H-M   'P 1'
#
loop_
_entity.id
_entity.type
_entity.pdbx_description
1 polymer ?
#
loop_
_entity_poly.entity_id
_entity_poly.type
_entity_poly.pdbx_seq_one_letter_code
_entity_poly.pdbx_strand_id
1 'polypeptide(L)'
;MKSKNIPADIRTKSIKEAQNEIKEIIEKLENTETNLEDSIEQYDRMNQLNIHIQDKFRQKANEIKKSTLHKNKKKLLNNSK
;
A
#
# COMPACT_ATOMS: atom_id res chain seq x y z
N MET A 1 -5.73 9.00 -9.21
CA MET A 1 -6.66 7.94 -9.62
C MET A 1 -7.71 7.80 -8.54
N LYS A 2 -8.99 7.67 -8.93
CA LYS A 2 -10.15 7.66 -8.02
C LYS A 2 -9.87 6.74 -6.83
N SER A 3 -10.06 7.23 -5.61
CA SER A 3 -10.03 6.43 -4.40
C SER A 3 -11.08 5.33 -4.53
N LYS A 4 -10.69 4.17 -5.05
CA LYS A 4 -11.47 2.95 -4.92
C LYS A 4 -11.71 2.76 -3.42
N ASN A 5 -12.95 2.48 -3.04
CA ASN A 5 -13.32 2.37 -1.64
C ASN A 5 -12.67 1.10 -1.07
N ILE A 6 -11.42 1.20 -0.61
CA ILE A 6 -10.69 0.06 -0.04
C ILE A 6 -11.47 -0.38 1.21
N PRO A 7 -11.80 -1.68 1.34
CA PRO A 7 -12.45 -2.24 2.52
C PRO A 7 -11.75 -1.92 3.84
N ALA A 8 -12.52 -1.87 4.92
CA ALA A 8 -12.02 -1.48 6.24
C ALA A 8 -10.96 -2.46 6.79
N ASP A 9 -11.13 -3.76 6.54
CA ASP A 9 -10.18 -4.82 6.93
C ASP A 9 -8.81 -4.64 6.26
N ILE A 10 -8.79 -4.21 4.99
CA ILE A 10 -7.54 -3.93 4.28
C ILE A 10 -6.86 -2.67 4.81
N ARG A 11 -7.63 -1.62 5.12
CA ARG A 11 -7.07 -0.35 5.64
C ARG A 11 -6.30 -0.52 6.95
N THR A 12 -6.72 -1.48 7.79
CA THR A 12 -6.08 -1.78 9.07
C THR A 12 -4.81 -2.63 8.94
N LYS A 13 -4.59 -3.29 7.80
CA LYS A 13 -3.39 -4.12 7.59
C LYS A 13 -2.12 -3.28 7.50
N SER A 14 -1.06 -3.81 8.09
CA SER A 14 0.32 -3.41 7.80
C SER A 14 0.73 -3.82 6.39
N ILE A 15 1.83 -3.23 5.88
CA ILE A 15 2.38 -3.60 4.57
C ILE A 15 2.75 -5.08 4.55
N LYS A 16 3.32 -5.61 5.65
CA LYS A 16 3.75 -7.00 5.74
C LYS A 16 2.58 -7.98 5.73
N GLU A 17 1.50 -7.66 6.46
CA GLU A 17 0.28 -8.46 6.43
C GLU A 17 -0.36 -8.48 5.04
N ALA A 18 -0.45 -7.32 4.39
CA ALA A 18 -0.97 -7.25 3.03
C ALA A 18 -0.11 -8.04 2.03
N GLN A 19 1.22 -8.00 2.16
CA GLN A 19 2.13 -8.80 1.35
C GLN A 19 1.98 -10.30 1.57
N ASN A 20 1.84 -10.74 2.83
CA ASN A 20 1.64 -12.16 3.14
C ASN A 20 0.34 -12.66 2.52
N GLU A 21 -0.74 -11.89 2.64
CA GLU A 21 -2.03 -12.26 2.05
C GLU A 21 -1.98 -12.29 0.52
N ILE A 22 -1.26 -11.36 -0.13
CA ILE A 22 -1.04 -11.42 -1.58
C ILE A 22 -0.31 -12.72 -1.98
N LYS A 23 0.67 -13.18 -1.19
CA LYS A 23 1.36 -14.45 -1.47
C LYS A 23 0.41 -15.64 -1.39
N GLU A 24 -0.40 -15.71 -0.33
CA GLU A 24 -1.42 -16.75 -0.18
C GLU A 24 -2.44 -16.73 -1.32
N ILE A 25 -2.82 -15.54 -1.80
CA ILE A 25 -3.70 -15.39 -2.97
C ILE A 25 -3.03 -15.93 -4.24
N ILE A 26 -1.78 -15.58 -4.49
CA ILE A 26 -1.03 -16.06 -5.66
C ILE A 26 -0.94 -17.59 -5.64
N GLU A 27 -0.58 -18.18 -4.49
CA GLU A 27 -0.52 -19.64 -4.33
C GLU A 27 -1.86 -20.32 -4.65
N LYS A 28 -2.99 -19.70 -4.27
CA LYS A 28 -4.33 -20.21 -4.61
C LYS A 28 -4.65 -20.05 -6.09
N LEU A 29 -4.31 -18.92 -6.70
CA LEU A 29 -4.58 -18.64 -8.11
C LEU A 29 -3.73 -19.51 -9.06
N GLU A 30 -2.55 -19.92 -8.62
CA GLU A 30 -1.67 -20.83 -9.37
C GLU A 30 -2.08 -22.30 -9.21
N ASN A 31 -2.96 -22.63 -8.26
CA ASN A 31 -3.46 -23.98 -8.07
C ASN A 31 -4.48 -24.36 -9.15
N THR A 32 -4.31 -25.53 -9.74
CA THR A 32 -5.16 -26.11 -10.80
C THR A 32 -6.57 -26.49 -10.34
N GLU A 33 -6.82 -26.55 -9.03
CA GLU A 33 -8.12 -26.92 -8.44
C GLU A 33 -9.04 -25.72 -8.17
N THR A 34 -8.59 -24.50 -8.43
CA THR A 34 -9.35 -23.27 -8.16
C THR A 34 -10.39 -23.02 -9.27
N ASN A 35 -11.64 -22.76 -8.90
CA ASN A 35 -12.68 -22.42 -9.87
C ASN A 35 -12.59 -20.94 -10.31
N LEU A 36 -13.21 -20.62 -11.45
CA LEU A 36 -13.11 -19.29 -12.06
C LEU A 36 -13.72 -18.18 -11.18
N GLU A 37 -14.84 -18.46 -10.51
CA GLU A 37 -15.54 -17.48 -9.69
C GLU A 37 -14.68 -17.06 -8.49
N ASP A 38 -14.15 -18.05 -7.76
CA ASP A 38 -13.24 -17.82 -6.63
C ASP A 38 -11.99 -17.05 -7.11
N SER A 39 -11.49 -17.38 -8.31
CA SER A 39 -10.32 -16.70 -8.87
C SER A 39 -10.55 -15.20 -9.10
N ILE A 40 -11.75 -14.81 -9.51
CA ILE A 40 -12.11 -13.40 -9.72
C ILE A 40 -12.11 -12.64 -8.39
N GLU A 41 -12.72 -13.21 -7.36
CA GLU A 41 -12.76 -12.60 -6.03
C GLU A 41 -11.36 -12.46 -5.42
N GLN A 42 -10.55 -13.52 -5.50
CA GLN A 42 -9.17 -13.51 -5.02
C GLN A 42 -8.33 -12.45 -5.76
N TYR A 43 -8.50 -12.33 -7.09
CA TYR A 43 -7.79 -11.33 -7.88
C TYR A 43 -8.20 -9.89 -7.53
N ASP A 44 -9.50 -9.61 -7.37
CA ASP A 44 -9.93 -8.27 -6.96
C ASP A 44 -9.41 -7.92 -5.56
N ARG A 45 -9.44 -8.88 -4.63
CA ARG A 45 -8.84 -8.71 -3.30
C ARG A 45 -7.35 -8.40 -3.36
N MET A 46 -6.59 -9.12 -4.20
CA MET A 46 -5.17 -8.84 -4.44
C MET A 46 -4.96 -7.41 -4.96
N ASN A 47 -5.80 -6.96 -5.89
CA ASN A 47 -5.72 -5.60 -6.44
C ASN A 47 -5.96 -4.53 -5.35
N GLN A 48 -6.94 -4.74 -4.47
CA GLN A 48 -7.22 -3.84 -3.35
C GLN A 48 -6.05 -3.79 -2.35
N LEU A 49 -5.45 -4.93 -2.02
CA LEU A 49 -4.25 -5.02 -1.18
C LEU A 49 -3.07 -4.26 -1.82
N ASN A 50 -2.89 -4.39 -3.14
CA ASN A 50 -1.83 -3.69 -3.86
C ASN A 50 -2.02 -2.15 -3.85
N ILE A 51 -3.25 -1.67 -4.05
CA ILE A 51 -3.57 -0.23 -3.93
C ILE A 51 -3.26 0.29 -2.53
N HIS A 52 -3.62 -0.47 -1.48
CA HIS A 52 -3.32 -0.10 -0.09
C HIS A 52 -1.82 0.02 0.16
N ILE A 53 -1.03 -0.94 -0.33
CA ILE A 53 0.43 -0.89 -0.24
C ILE A 53 0.97 0.37 -0.94
N GLN A 54 0.55 0.64 -2.18
CA GLN A 54 0.95 1.84 -2.91
C GLN A 54 0.61 3.14 -2.16
N ASP A 55 -0.57 3.20 -1.54
CA ASP A 55 -0.99 4.35 -0.74
C ASP A 55 -0.12 4.54 0.50
N LYS A 56 0.22 3.46 1.22
CA LYS A 56 1.15 3.53 2.37
C LYS A 56 2.53 4.02 1.95
N PHE A 57 3.07 3.54 0.83
CA PHE A 57 4.35 4.02 0.30
C PHE A 57 4.29 5.50 -0.09
N ARG A 58 3.22 5.93 -0.78
CA ARG A 58 3.02 7.33 -1.14
C ARG A 58 2.92 8.24 0.08
N GLN A 59 2.20 7.82 1.11
CA GLN A 59 2.10 8.56 2.38
C GLN A 59 3.47 8.72 3.04
N LYS A 60 4.22 7.62 3.17
CA LYS A 60 5.57 7.64 3.76
C LYS A 60 6.55 8.50 2.95
N ALA A 61 6.53 8.40 1.63
CA ALA A 61 7.35 9.24 0.75
C ALA A 61 7.05 10.73 0.95
N ASN A 62 5.77 11.10 1.06
CA ASN A 62 5.34 12.47 1.32
C ASN A 62 5.76 12.96 2.72
N GLU A 63 5.67 12.11 3.75
CA GLU A 63 6.16 12.41 5.10
C GLU A 63 7.67 12.70 5.10
N ILE A 64 8.45 11.85 4.43
CA ILE A 64 9.91 12.02 4.29
C ILE A 64 10.22 13.34 3.58
N LYS A 65 9.56 13.61 2.44
CA LYS A 65 9.76 14.84 1.67
C LYS A 65 9.47 16.08 2.53
N LYS A 66 8.36 16.10 3.27
CA LYS A 66 8.02 17.20 4.19
C LYS A 66 9.08 17.37 5.27
N SER A 67 9.51 16.29 5.92
CA SER A 67 10.53 16.32 6.96
C SER A 67 11.85 16.92 6.46
N THR A 68 12.31 16.51 5.27
CA THR A 68 13.53 17.05 4.64
C THR A 68 13.38 18.54 4.30
N LEU A 69 12.24 18.97 3.77
CA LEU A 69 11.95 20.39 3.50
C LEU A 69 11.99 21.23 4.79
N HIS A 70 11.39 20.73 5.87
CA HIS A 70 11.43 21.40 7.18
C HIS A 70 12.86 21.54 7.73
N LYS A 71 13.68 20.49 7.61
CA LYS A 71 15.10 20.52 8.02
C LYS A 71 15.90 21.57 7.22
N ASN A 72 15.69 21.63 5.91
CA ASN A 72 16.38 22.58 5.04
C ASN A 72 15.99 24.03 5.35
N LYS A 73 14.70 24.29 5.60
CA LYS A 73 14.22 25.62 6.01
C LYS A 73 14.85 26.07 7.33
N LYS A 74 14.94 25.17 8.32
CA LYS A 74 15.58 25.47 9.61
C LYS A 74 17.08 25.77 9.46
N LYS A 75 17.79 25.04 8.59
CA LYS A 75 19.21 25.28 8.29
C LYS A 75 19.45 26.65 7.65
N LEU A 76 18.60 27.05 6.70
CA LEU A 76 18.68 28.38 6.07
C LEU A 76 18.48 29.51 7.09
N LEU A 77 17.49 29.39 7.98
CA LEU A 77 17.21 30.37 9.03
C LEU A 77 18.37 30.52 10.03
N ASN A 78 19.08 29.43 10.33
CA ASN A 78 20.21 29.45 11.26
C ASN A 78 21.50 30.00 10.64
N ASN A 79 21.65 29.94 9.32
CA ASN A 79 22.82 30.46 8.60
C ASN A 79 22.70 31.94 8.23
N SER A 80 21.53 32.55 8.42
CA SER A 80 21.27 33.98 8.17
C SER A 80 21.26 34.82 9.46
N LYS A 81 21.67 34.25 10.60
CA LYS A 81 21.94 34.94 11.87
C LYS A 81 23.41 34.86 12.17
#